data_AF-A0A9E3EJZ2-F1
#
_entry.id   AF-A0A9E3EJZ2-F1
#
_cell.length_a   1.000
_cell.length_b   1.000
_cell.length_c   1.000
_cell.angle_alpha   90.00
_cell.angle_beta   90.00
_cell.angle_gamma   90.00
#
_symmetry.space_group_name_H-M   'P 1'
#
loop_
_entity.id
_entity.type
_entity.pdbx_description
1 polymer ?
#
loop_
_entity_poly.entity_id
_entity_poly.type
_entity_poly.pdbx_seq_one_letter_code
_entity_poly.pdbx_strand_id
1 'polypeptide(L)'
;MGIFLLATFLAVDFAFAAIAMENTVTAAQMEKDFAARRAQFVIERYFDCQHGSGYRLVDSGDPSSVKLAATLLAHADACVTESLQTALGTAMARRPAVVLPYVNTNERLQAARICLPFISDEDSPARRQAVVARTRRALLRVHSRTLARQRAACLVEAR
;
A
#
# COMPACT_ATOMS: atom_id res chain seq x y z
N MET A 1 -2.89 77.09 4.01
CA MET A 1 -2.23 76.34 5.10
C MET A 1 -3.25 75.34 5.63
N GLY A 2 -2.89 74.04 5.70
CA GLY A 2 -3.76 72.91 6.10
C GLY A 2 -3.84 71.88 4.96
N ILE A 3 -2.99 70.85 4.83
CA ILE A 3 -2.66 69.66 5.67
C ILE A 3 -3.73 68.55 5.60
N PHE A 4 -3.33 67.45 4.93
CA PHE A 4 -3.69 66.03 5.14
C PHE A 4 -5.10 65.59 4.67
N LEU A 5 -5.36 64.36 4.18
CA LEU A 5 -4.75 63.05 4.46
C LEU A 5 -5.06 62.08 3.30
N LEU A 6 -4.05 61.30 2.90
CA LEU A 6 -4.20 60.05 2.13
C LEU A 6 -4.98 59.03 2.97
N ALA A 7 -5.93 58.31 2.35
CA ALA A 7 -6.44 57.05 2.87
C ALA A 7 -6.46 56.01 1.74
N THR A 8 -5.33 55.32 1.58
CA THR A 8 -5.18 54.06 0.84
C THR A 8 -5.96 52.96 1.54
N PHE A 9 -7.11 52.56 0.97
CA PHE A 9 -7.79 51.33 1.36
C PHE A 9 -7.07 50.14 0.72
N LEU A 10 -6.23 49.47 1.51
CA LEU A 10 -5.72 48.14 1.23
C LEU A 10 -6.88 47.15 1.34
N ALA A 11 -7.38 46.66 0.20
CA ALA A 11 -8.20 45.46 0.17
C ALA A 11 -7.30 44.27 0.52
N VAL A 12 -7.47 43.72 1.73
CA VAL A 12 -6.77 42.53 2.17
C VAL A 12 -7.52 41.33 1.61
N ASP A 13 -6.93 40.70 0.58
CA ASP A 13 -7.31 39.39 0.06
C ASP A 13 -7.14 38.32 1.16
N PHE A 14 -8.17 38.09 1.97
CA PHE A 14 -8.27 36.88 2.77
C PHE A 14 -8.89 35.76 1.93
N ALA A 15 -8.07 35.18 1.04
CA ALA A 15 -8.35 33.86 0.48
C ALA A 15 -8.30 32.83 1.62
N PHE A 16 -9.44 32.56 2.24
CA PHE A 16 -9.62 31.41 3.13
C PHE A 16 -9.46 30.12 2.31
N ALA A 17 -8.23 29.59 2.28
CA ALA A 17 -7.99 28.23 1.86
C ALA A 17 -8.63 27.29 2.89
N ALA A 18 -9.84 26.82 2.59
CA ALA A 18 -10.46 25.73 3.32
C ALA A 18 -9.57 24.49 3.18
N ILE A 19 -8.79 24.19 4.21
CA ILE A 19 -8.06 22.93 4.30
C ILE A 19 -9.14 21.86 4.53
N ALA A 20 -9.60 21.24 3.45
CA ALA A 20 -10.36 20.00 3.54
C ALA A 20 -9.46 19.00 4.27
N MET A 21 -9.75 18.76 5.56
CA MET A 21 -9.15 17.67 6.31
C MET A 21 -9.68 16.38 5.71
N GLU A 22 -9.04 15.94 4.63
CA GLU A 22 -9.24 14.61 4.11
C GLU A 22 -8.83 13.66 5.25
N ASN A 23 -9.82 12.96 5.84
CA ASN A 23 -9.59 12.02 6.92
C ASN A 23 -8.77 10.85 6.36
N THR A 24 -7.45 11.02 6.26
CA THR A 24 -6.53 10.01 5.75
C THR A 24 -6.47 8.87 6.76
N VAL A 25 -6.94 7.70 6.35
CA VAL A 25 -6.77 6.47 7.13
C VAL A 25 -5.28 6.24 7.36
N THR A 26 -4.93 5.91 8.60
CA THR A 26 -3.54 5.61 9.00
C THR A 26 -3.41 4.15 9.42
N ALA A 27 -2.20 3.60 9.32
CA ALA A 27 -1.89 2.25 9.78
C ALA A 27 -2.21 2.07 11.27
N ALA A 28 -1.87 3.05 12.10
CA ALA A 28 -2.15 3.04 13.52
C ALA A 28 -3.66 2.99 13.83
N GLN A 29 -4.50 3.66 13.03
CA GLN A 29 -5.95 3.58 13.19
C GLN A 29 -6.46 2.18 12.86
N MET A 30 -5.96 1.56 11.77
CA MET A 30 -6.36 0.19 11.42
C MET A 30 -5.90 -0.83 12.47
N GLU A 31 -4.68 -0.70 13.00
CA GLU A 31 -4.18 -1.56 14.08
C GLU A 31 -4.99 -1.40 15.36
N LYS A 32 -5.36 -0.17 15.74
CA LYS A 32 -6.23 0.10 16.88
C LYS A 32 -7.59 -0.56 16.71
N ASP A 33 -8.20 -0.42 15.53
CA ASP A 33 -9.49 -1.03 15.23
C ASP A 33 -9.37 -2.56 15.20
N PHE A 34 -8.27 -3.12 14.71
CA PHE A 34 -7.99 -4.56 14.75
C PHE A 34 -7.78 -5.10 16.17
N ALA A 35 -7.15 -4.33 17.06
CA ALA A 35 -6.98 -4.72 18.45
C ALA A 35 -8.29 -4.65 19.25
N ALA A 36 -9.12 -3.65 18.96
CA ALA A 36 -10.38 -3.41 19.67
C ALA A 36 -11.56 -4.23 19.11
N ARG A 37 -11.50 -4.65 17.84
CA ARG A 37 -12.61 -5.27 17.11
C ARG A 37 -12.10 -6.48 16.33
N ARG A 38 -13.03 -7.29 15.79
CA ARG A 38 -12.68 -8.50 15.01
C ARG A 38 -12.11 -8.13 13.63
N ALA A 39 -11.34 -9.04 13.05
CA ALA A 39 -10.77 -8.91 11.69
C ALA A 39 -11.81 -8.49 10.63
N GLN A 40 -13.02 -9.07 10.71
CA GLN A 40 -14.12 -8.77 9.79
C GLN A 40 -14.48 -7.27 9.78
N PHE A 41 -14.50 -6.61 10.93
CA PHE A 41 -14.81 -5.18 11.02
C PHE A 41 -13.75 -4.34 10.28
N VAL A 42 -12.48 -4.71 10.42
CA VAL A 42 -11.39 -4.00 9.75
C VAL A 42 -11.47 -4.19 8.24
N ILE A 43 -11.83 -5.40 7.79
CA ILE A 43 -12.04 -5.69 6.37
C ILE A 43 -13.18 -4.83 5.82
N GLU A 44 -14.36 -4.86 6.46
CA GLU A 44 -15.54 -4.11 6.01
C GLU A 44 -15.30 -2.58 6.01
N ARG A 45 -14.52 -2.08 6.98
CA ARG A 45 -14.28 -0.64 7.14
C ARG A 45 -13.18 -0.08 6.23
N TYR A 46 -12.15 -0.87 5.94
CA TYR A 46 -10.92 -0.37 5.32
C TYR A 46 -10.54 -1.07 4.01
N PHE A 47 -11.08 -2.25 3.75
CA PHE A 47 -10.69 -3.11 2.65
C PHE A 47 -11.91 -3.57 1.84
N ASP A 48 -12.95 -2.73 1.72
CA ASP A 48 -14.04 -3.02 0.80
C ASP A 48 -13.52 -3.19 -0.63
N CYS A 49 -14.11 -4.10 -1.37
CA CYS A 49 -13.67 -4.50 -2.71
C CYS A 49 -13.49 -3.38 -3.73
N GLN A 50 -14.21 -2.26 -3.58
CA GLN A 50 -14.27 -1.24 -4.61
C GLN A 50 -13.33 -0.08 -4.30
N HIS A 51 -13.30 0.39 -3.06
CA HIS A 51 -12.67 1.66 -2.69
C HIS A 51 -11.90 1.60 -1.36
N GLY A 52 -11.56 0.40 -0.89
CA GLY A 52 -10.89 0.19 0.39
C GLY A 52 -9.63 1.05 0.58
N SER A 53 -9.74 2.08 1.41
CA SER A 53 -8.64 3.02 1.65
C SER A 53 -7.37 2.36 2.22
N GLY A 54 -7.51 1.22 2.89
CA GLY A 54 -6.43 0.42 3.45
C GLY A 54 -5.48 -0.16 2.39
N TYR A 55 -5.95 -0.44 1.17
CA TYR A 55 -5.11 -0.98 0.10
C TYR A 55 -3.94 -0.04 -0.23
N ARG A 56 -4.16 1.28 -0.25
CA ARG A 56 -3.09 2.27 -0.52
C ARG A 56 -1.98 2.24 0.53
N LEU A 57 -2.32 1.95 1.79
CA LEU A 57 -1.34 1.83 2.86
C LEU A 57 -0.51 0.55 2.70
N VAL A 58 -1.16 -0.57 2.34
CA VAL A 58 -0.47 -1.82 2.01
C VAL A 58 0.44 -1.62 0.81
N ASP A 59 -0.06 -1.06 -0.30
CA ASP A 59 0.68 -0.73 -1.53
C ASP A 59 1.94 0.09 -1.25
N SER A 60 1.87 1.02 -0.28
CA SER A 60 3.01 1.86 0.10
C SER A 60 4.18 1.07 0.69
N GLY A 61 3.92 -0.16 1.15
CA GLY A 61 4.86 -0.99 1.90
C GLY A 61 5.07 -0.49 3.33
N ASP A 62 4.05 0.15 3.91
CA ASP A 62 4.04 0.50 5.33
C ASP A 62 4.13 -0.79 6.18
N PRO A 63 5.11 -0.94 7.09
CA PRO A 63 5.33 -2.19 7.81
C PRO A 63 4.13 -2.69 8.61
N SER A 64 3.43 -1.78 9.28
CA SER A 64 2.23 -2.08 10.06
C SER A 64 1.09 -2.55 9.18
N SER A 65 0.86 -1.86 8.06
CA SER A 65 -0.20 -2.19 7.11
C SER A 65 0.06 -3.50 6.38
N VAL A 66 1.32 -3.78 5.98
CA VAL A 66 1.71 -5.06 5.37
C VAL A 66 1.51 -6.22 6.35
N LYS A 67 1.92 -6.04 7.61
CA LYS A 67 1.69 -7.04 8.67
C LYS A 67 0.20 -7.32 8.86
N LEU A 68 -0.60 -6.26 8.92
CA LEU A 68 -2.04 -6.38 9.08
C LEU A 68 -2.67 -7.08 7.87
N ALA A 69 -2.31 -6.72 6.65
CA ALA A 69 -2.77 -7.40 5.43
C ALA A 69 -2.48 -8.90 5.45
N ALA A 70 -1.25 -9.29 5.80
CA ALA A 70 -0.87 -10.70 5.93
C ALA A 70 -1.73 -11.45 6.97
N THR A 71 -2.18 -10.77 8.02
CA THR A 71 -3.07 -11.32 9.05
C THR A 71 -4.52 -11.42 8.57
N LEU A 72 -5.04 -10.36 7.94
CA LEU A 72 -6.42 -10.27 7.46
C LEU A 72 -6.73 -11.27 6.36
N LEU A 73 -5.73 -11.68 5.58
CA LEU A 73 -5.89 -12.69 4.54
C LEU A 73 -6.53 -13.99 5.04
N ALA A 74 -6.40 -14.37 6.31
CA ALA A 74 -7.06 -15.58 6.85
C ALA A 74 -8.60 -15.43 6.99
N HIS A 75 -9.10 -14.21 6.98
CA HIS A 75 -10.51 -13.86 7.20
C HIS A 75 -11.17 -13.23 5.97
N ALA A 76 -10.38 -12.90 4.95
CA ALA A 76 -10.86 -12.28 3.73
C ALA A 76 -11.67 -13.26 2.86
N ASP A 77 -12.70 -12.74 2.21
CA ASP A 77 -13.36 -13.40 1.09
C ASP A 77 -12.46 -13.38 -0.17
N ALA A 78 -12.95 -13.93 -1.28
CA ALA A 78 -12.19 -14.03 -2.52
C ALA A 78 -11.75 -12.66 -3.06
N CYS A 79 -12.67 -11.69 -3.07
CA CYS A 79 -12.40 -10.38 -3.62
C CYS A 79 -11.37 -9.60 -2.79
N VAL A 80 -11.56 -9.54 -1.48
CA VAL A 80 -10.59 -8.90 -0.57
C VAL A 80 -9.24 -9.61 -0.61
N THR A 81 -9.24 -10.94 -0.76
CA THR A 81 -8.00 -11.72 -0.90
C THR A 81 -7.21 -11.30 -2.14
N GLU A 82 -7.87 -11.20 -3.29
CA GLU A 82 -7.22 -10.79 -4.55
C GLU A 82 -6.67 -9.36 -4.48
N SER A 83 -7.45 -8.42 -3.92
CA SER A 83 -7.02 -7.03 -3.75
C SER A 83 -5.86 -6.89 -2.76
N LEU A 84 -5.88 -7.63 -1.63
CA LEU A 84 -4.76 -7.64 -0.68
C LEU A 84 -3.50 -8.26 -1.28
N GLN A 85 -3.62 -9.37 -2.02
CA GLN A 85 -2.48 -10.00 -2.70
C GLN A 85 -1.88 -9.07 -3.75
N THR A 86 -2.72 -8.40 -4.54
CA THR A 86 -2.30 -7.38 -5.49
C THR A 86 -1.55 -6.24 -4.79
N ALA A 87 -2.08 -5.76 -3.66
CA ALA A 87 -1.46 -4.68 -2.92
C ALA A 87 -0.10 -5.10 -2.31
N LEU A 88 0.00 -6.32 -1.79
CA LEU A 88 1.25 -6.91 -1.32
C LEU A 88 2.28 -7.07 -2.46
N GLY A 89 1.84 -7.43 -3.67
CA GLY A 89 2.69 -7.47 -4.86
C GLY A 89 3.24 -6.10 -5.25
N THR A 90 2.41 -5.05 -5.17
CA THR A 90 2.86 -3.67 -5.36
C THR A 90 3.86 -3.27 -4.28
N ALA A 91 3.57 -3.60 -3.02
CA ALA A 91 4.45 -3.35 -1.88
C ALA A 91 5.79 -4.07 -2.04
N MET A 92 5.82 -5.29 -2.59
CA MET A 92 7.04 -6.06 -2.86
C MET A 92 7.97 -5.31 -3.80
N ALA A 93 7.44 -4.66 -4.85
CA ALA A 93 8.24 -3.87 -5.78
C ALA A 93 8.82 -2.60 -5.15
N ARG A 94 8.18 -2.06 -4.10
CA ARG A 94 8.59 -0.81 -3.43
C ARG A 94 9.48 -1.03 -2.22
N ARG A 95 9.10 -1.95 -1.34
CA ARG A 95 9.73 -2.23 -0.03
C ARG A 95 9.83 -3.74 0.22
N PRO A 96 10.64 -4.47 -0.57
CA PRO A 96 10.70 -5.94 -0.51
C PRO A 96 11.13 -6.46 0.87
N ALA A 97 12.02 -5.77 1.59
CA ALA A 97 12.44 -6.20 2.94
C ALA A 97 11.28 -6.25 3.96
N VAL A 98 10.20 -5.51 3.73
CA VAL A 98 9.01 -5.49 4.58
C VAL A 98 8.07 -6.66 4.26
N VAL A 99 7.92 -7.01 2.97
CA VAL A 99 6.97 -8.04 2.52
C VAL A 99 7.58 -9.45 2.56
N LEU A 100 8.88 -9.58 2.27
CA LEU A 100 9.59 -10.87 2.21
C LEU A 100 9.42 -11.76 3.45
N PRO A 101 9.37 -11.26 4.70
CA PRO A 101 9.10 -12.10 5.88
C PRO A 101 7.81 -12.92 5.81
N TYR A 102 6.81 -12.48 5.04
CA TYR A 102 5.50 -13.10 4.91
C TYR A 102 5.41 -14.10 3.75
N VAL A 103 6.40 -14.13 2.85
CA VAL A 103 6.36 -15.00 1.67
C VAL A 103 6.45 -16.46 2.09
N ASN A 104 5.52 -17.28 1.58
CA ASN A 104 5.36 -18.70 1.86
C ASN A 104 5.11 -19.05 3.32
N THR A 105 4.61 -18.13 4.14
CA THR A 105 4.21 -18.45 5.53
C THR A 105 2.85 -19.16 5.60
N ASN A 106 2.01 -19.03 4.56
CA ASN A 106 0.77 -19.79 4.37
C ASN A 106 0.36 -19.84 2.88
N GLU A 107 -0.72 -20.55 2.58
CA GLU A 107 -1.23 -20.74 1.21
C GLU A 107 -1.67 -19.45 0.49
N ARG A 108 -2.17 -18.45 1.24
CA ARG A 108 -2.61 -17.16 0.69
C ARG A 108 -1.45 -16.17 0.52
N LEU A 109 -0.26 -16.50 1.04
CA LEU A 109 0.96 -15.70 0.96
C LEU A 109 2.06 -16.40 0.14
N GLN A 110 1.68 -17.34 -0.73
CA GLN A 110 2.62 -18.01 -1.62
C GLN A 110 3.32 -17.00 -2.55
N ALA A 111 4.57 -17.30 -2.90
CA ALA A 111 5.37 -16.47 -3.78
C ALA A 111 4.64 -16.09 -5.08
N ALA A 112 4.01 -17.06 -5.74
CA ALA A 112 3.23 -16.88 -6.95
C ALA A 112 2.04 -15.89 -6.82
N ARG A 113 1.60 -15.59 -5.59
CA ARG A 113 0.46 -14.70 -5.32
C ARG A 113 0.86 -13.28 -4.94
N ILE A 114 2.01 -13.11 -4.28
CA ILE A 114 2.39 -11.81 -3.67
C ILE A 114 3.75 -11.27 -4.07
N CYS A 115 4.56 -12.02 -4.84
CA CYS A 115 5.88 -11.55 -5.25
C CYS A 115 5.84 -10.59 -6.44
N LEU A 116 4.76 -10.61 -7.23
CA LEU A 116 4.50 -9.66 -8.30
C LEU A 116 3.17 -8.95 -8.05
N PRO A 117 3.04 -7.66 -8.41
CA PRO A 117 1.72 -7.03 -8.46
C PRO A 117 0.85 -7.71 -9.53
N PHE A 118 -0.46 -7.46 -9.47
CA PHE A 118 -1.36 -7.83 -10.57
C PHE A 118 -0.87 -7.21 -11.89
N ILE A 119 -0.83 -8.03 -12.93
CA ILE A 119 -0.48 -7.66 -14.29
C ILE A 119 -1.63 -8.13 -15.16
N SER A 120 -2.29 -7.21 -15.86
CA SER A 120 -3.43 -7.56 -16.70
C SER A 120 -2.96 -8.27 -17.99
N ASP A 121 -3.76 -9.20 -18.51
CA ASP A 121 -3.53 -9.75 -19.84
C ASP A 121 -3.67 -8.70 -20.95
N GLU A 122 -4.39 -7.61 -20.65
CA GLU A 122 -4.54 -6.43 -21.51
C GLU A 122 -3.32 -5.50 -21.47
N ASP A 123 -2.42 -5.65 -20.49
CA ASP A 123 -1.19 -4.85 -20.44
C ASP A 123 -0.30 -5.14 -21.64
N SER A 124 0.26 -4.10 -22.26
CA SER A 124 1.24 -4.30 -23.33
C SER A 124 2.43 -5.16 -22.84
N PRO A 125 3.04 -5.99 -23.70
CA PRO A 125 4.21 -6.78 -23.33
C PRO A 125 5.33 -5.95 -22.67
N ALA A 126 5.56 -4.73 -23.18
CA ALA A 126 6.54 -3.79 -22.61
C ALA A 126 6.19 -3.38 -21.17
N ARG A 127 4.91 -3.13 -20.87
CA ARG A 127 4.45 -2.80 -19.51
C ARG A 127 4.64 -3.98 -18.57
N ARG A 128 4.25 -5.19 -18.98
CA ARG A 128 4.43 -6.42 -18.19
C ARG A 128 5.90 -6.63 -17.84
N GLN A 129 6.77 -6.53 -18.84
CA GLN A 129 8.21 -6.68 -18.66
C GLN A 129 8.80 -5.60 -17.75
N ALA A 130 8.35 -4.34 -17.87
CA ALA A 130 8.80 -3.26 -17.00
C ALA A 130 8.43 -3.49 -15.52
N VAL A 131 7.24 -4.02 -15.26
CA VAL A 131 6.79 -4.37 -13.91
C VAL A 131 7.65 -5.49 -13.33
N VAL A 132 7.85 -6.60 -14.06
CA VAL A 132 8.70 -7.72 -13.65
C VAL A 132 10.14 -7.26 -13.38
N ALA A 133 10.73 -6.50 -14.30
CA ALA A 133 12.09 -6.00 -14.17
C ALA A 133 12.25 -5.06 -12.96
N ARG A 134 11.27 -4.20 -12.68
CA ARG A 134 11.26 -3.34 -11.50
C ARG A 134 11.25 -4.16 -10.21
N THR A 135 10.37 -5.15 -10.11
CA THR A 135 10.26 -6.00 -8.91
C THR A 135 11.53 -6.83 -8.71
N ARG A 136 12.08 -7.42 -9.78
CA ARG A 136 13.35 -8.14 -9.75
C ARG A 136 14.50 -7.28 -9.21
N ARG A 137 14.65 -6.04 -9.72
CA ARG A 137 15.67 -5.11 -9.22
C ARG A 137 15.48 -4.77 -7.76
N ALA A 138 14.23 -4.59 -7.31
CA ALA A 138 13.96 -4.34 -5.90
C ALA A 138 14.40 -5.53 -5.01
N LEU A 139 14.04 -6.76 -5.40
CA LEU A 139 14.42 -7.99 -4.69
C LEU A 139 15.94 -8.17 -4.60
N LEU A 140 16.67 -7.90 -5.68
CA LEU A 140 18.14 -8.02 -5.72
C LEU A 140 18.87 -7.07 -4.76
N ARG A 141 18.24 -5.96 -4.36
CA ARG A 141 18.79 -5.01 -3.36
C ARG A 141 18.64 -5.46 -1.91
N VAL A 142 17.84 -6.51 -1.65
CA VAL A 142 17.70 -7.05 -0.30
C VAL A 142 18.86 -8.01 -0.03
N HIS A 143 19.84 -7.62 0.77
CA HIS A 143 21.02 -8.43 1.08
C HIS A 143 20.92 -9.26 2.38
N SER A 144 19.77 -9.23 3.07
CA SER A 144 19.57 -9.97 4.32
C SER A 144 19.69 -11.49 4.11
N ARG A 145 20.54 -12.14 4.90
CA ARG A 145 20.69 -13.61 4.90
C ARG A 145 19.43 -14.31 5.41
N THR A 146 18.73 -13.72 6.38
CA THR A 146 17.50 -14.31 6.95
C THR A 146 16.34 -14.35 5.95
N LEU A 147 16.38 -13.51 4.91
CA LEU A 147 15.36 -13.43 3.86
C LEU A 147 15.78 -14.13 2.56
N ALA A 148 16.92 -14.83 2.55
CA ALA A 148 17.49 -15.37 1.32
C ALA A 148 16.56 -16.38 0.62
N ARG A 149 15.87 -17.23 1.39
CA ARG A 149 14.94 -18.24 0.86
C ARG A 149 13.71 -17.60 0.22
N GLN A 150 13.08 -16.64 0.90
CA GLN A 150 11.91 -15.91 0.41
C GLN A 150 12.27 -15.06 -0.81
N ARG A 151 13.43 -14.39 -0.78
CA ARG A 151 13.95 -13.64 -1.93
C ARG A 151 14.18 -14.55 -3.14
N ALA A 152 14.76 -15.73 -2.94
CA ALA A 152 14.98 -16.69 -4.01
C ALA A 152 13.66 -17.16 -4.63
N ALA A 153 12.63 -17.42 -3.82
CA ALA A 153 11.30 -17.77 -4.32
C ALA A 153 10.70 -16.65 -5.17
N CYS A 154 10.71 -15.40 -4.70
CA CYS A 154 10.21 -14.27 -5.50
C CYS A 154 11.03 -14.01 -6.79
N LEU A 155 12.33 -14.33 -6.79
CA LEU A 155 13.16 -14.24 -8.00
C LEU A 155 12.89 -15.36 -9.02
N VAL A 156 12.13 -16.41 -8.67
CA VAL A 156 11.60 -17.38 -9.63
C VAL A 156 10.40 -16.79 -10.35
N GLU A 157 9.50 -16.15 -9.60
CA GLU A 157 8.31 -15.49 -10.17
C GLU A 157 8.68 -14.29 -11.05
N ALA A 158 9.75 -13.55 -10.70
CA ALA A 158 10.20 -12.37 -11.45
C ALA A 158 11.20 -12.71 -12.60
N ARG A 159 10.91 -13.75 -13.39
CA ARG A 159 11.76 -14.20 -14.52
C ARG A 159 11.18 -13.87 -15.88
#